data_AF-A0A4Q4CIG5-F1
#
_entry.id   AF-A0A4Q4CIG5-F1
#
_cell.length_a   1.000
_cell.length_b   1.000
_cell.length_c   1.000
_cell.angle_alpha   90.00
_cell.angle_beta   90.00
_cell.angle_gamma   90.00
#
_symmetry.space_group_name_H-M   'P 1'
#
loop_
_entity.id
_entity.type
_entity.pdbx_description
1 polymer ?
#
loop_
_entity_poly.entity_id
_entity_poly.type
_entity_poly.pdbx_seq_one_letter_code
_entity_poly.pdbx_strand_id
1 'polypeptide(L)'
;MCSSSQARWVADTPMAIVVRADSPIRDAADMVARARAKPGGISYGSSVNGSTTHLAWLLLQMRGALEFLHVPYRGAGQAVNGLYTGEIDVYMGDLGLLLPHVREGKFRLLAVTPETRVPLVPEAPTVAEVIPGYAMSIWYMLGGPRGTPPEVAERLVAEIAPLRAGSVLATRIAEGGGALLVTGPAPLAERIKAEAALWQEVLARAGIKPE
;
A
#
# COMPACT_ATOMS: atom_id res chain seq x y z
N MET A 1 -17.75 -11.15 9.82
CA MET A 1 -16.28 -11.11 9.99
C MET A 1 -15.69 -12.45 9.57
N CYS A 2 -14.63 -12.43 8.76
CA CYS A 2 -13.91 -13.62 8.31
C CYS A 2 -13.17 -14.27 9.49
N SER A 3 -13.06 -15.60 9.54
CA SER A 3 -12.36 -16.28 10.65
C SER A 3 -10.84 -16.22 10.44
N SER A 4 -10.10 -15.61 11.36
CA SER A 4 -8.63 -15.54 11.29
C SER A 4 -7.94 -16.91 11.31
N SER A 5 -8.59 -17.94 11.87
CA SER A 5 -8.10 -19.34 11.83
C SER A 5 -8.10 -19.95 10.42
N GLN A 6 -8.83 -19.36 9.47
CA GLN A 6 -9.04 -19.89 8.12
C GLN A 6 -8.53 -18.96 7.03
N ALA A 7 -8.06 -17.77 7.41
CA ALA A 7 -7.44 -16.84 6.49
C ALA A 7 -6.03 -17.31 6.11
N ARG A 8 -5.59 -17.02 4.88
CA ARG A 8 -4.27 -17.35 4.35
C ARG A 8 -3.67 -16.11 3.71
N TRP A 9 -2.40 -15.83 3.98
CA TRP A 9 -1.70 -14.72 3.36
C TRP A 9 -1.24 -15.15 1.97
N VAL A 10 -1.77 -14.49 0.95
CA VAL A 10 -1.63 -14.89 -0.45
C VAL A 10 -0.45 -14.17 -1.07
N ALA A 11 -0.42 -12.85 -0.99
CA ALA A 11 0.58 -12.04 -1.67
C ALA A 11 0.89 -10.77 -0.90
N ASP A 12 2.11 -10.27 -1.10
CA ASP A 12 2.52 -8.92 -0.74
C ASP A 12 2.90 -8.15 -2.00
N THR A 13 2.50 -6.89 -2.05
CA THR A 13 2.82 -5.97 -3.14
C THR A 13 3.38 -4.67 -2.55
N PRO A 14 4.52 -4.19 -3.05
CA PRO A 14 5.08 -2.92 -2.61
C PRO A 14 4.20 -1.77 -3.09
N MET A 15 4.16 -0.69 -2.31
CA MET A 15 3.58 0.57 -2.76
C MET A 15 4.68 1.57 -3.09
N ALA A 16 4.31 2.59 -3.85
CA ALA A 16 5.18 3.70 -4.22
C ALA A 16 4.42 5.03 -4.11
N ILE A 17 5.19 6.09 -3.85
CA ILE A 17 4.73 7.47 -3.88
C ILE A 17 5.16 8.08 -5.22
N VAL A 18 4.21 8.62 -5.96
CA VAL A 18 4.44 9.22 -7.27
C VAL A 18 3.79 10.60 -7.38
N VAL A 19 4.38 11.43 -8.23
CA VAL A 19 3.84 12.72 -8.65
C VAL A 19 3.78 12.78 -10.17
N ARG A 20 3.09 13.78 -10.73
CA ARG A 20 3.14 14.07 -12.17
C ARG A 20 4.58 14.39 -12.59
N ALA A 21 4.99 13.99 -13.80
CA ALA A 21 6.38 14.12 -14.23
C ALA A 21 6.91 15.57 -14.27
N ASP A 22 6.04 16.56 -14.41
CA ASP A 22 6.34 18.00 -14.38
C ASP A 22 6.01 18.64 -13.01
N SER A 23 5.72 17.84 -11.99
CA SER A 23 5.49 18.34 -10.63
C SER A 23 6.73 19.08 -10.09
N PRO A 24 6.52 20.19 -9.35
CA PRO A 24 7.60 20.90 -8.66
C PRO A 24 8.17 20.11 -7.46
N ILE A 25 7.52 19.01 -7.05
CA ILE A 25 8.00 18.08 -6.02
C ILE A 25 9.03 17.15 -6.66
N ARG A 26 10.28 17.24 -6.22
CA ARG A 26 11.43 16.59 -6.89
C ARG A 26 11.67 15.16 -6.43
N ASP A 27 11.61 14.96 -5.13
CA ASP A 27 11.90 13.70 -4.46
C ASP A 27 11.11 13.62 -3.13
N ALA A 28 11.25 12.51 -2.41
CA ALA A 28 10.56 12.32 -1.14
C ALA A 28 11.00 13.30 -0.04
N ALA A 29 12.27 13.74 -0.03
CA ALA A 29 12.76 14.70 0.95
C ALA A 29 12.15 16.10 0.69
N ASP A 30 12.07 16.51 -0.58
CA ASP A 30 11.40 17.75 -1.02
C ASP A 30 9.90 17.71 -0.69
N MET A 31 9.23 16.58 -0.90
CA MET A 31 7.83 16.39 -0.49
C MET A 31 7.65 16.63 1.02
N VAL A 32 8.49 16.00 1.85
CA VAL A 32 8.45 16.15 3.31
C VAL A 32 8.75 17.59 3.72
N ALA A 33 9.77 18.23 3.13
CA ALA A 33 10.12 19.61 3.42
C ALA A 33 8.98 20.58 3.10
N ARG A 34 8.34 20.41 1.94
CA ARG A 34 7.18 21.22 1.52
C ARG A 34 5.97 20.99 2.42
N ALA A 35 5.67 19.75 2.77
CA ALA A 35 4.59 19.41 3.70
C ALA A 35 4.80 20.05 5.09
N ARG A 36 6.04 20.11 5.58
CA ARG A 36 6.37 20.82 6.82
C ARG A 36 6.25 22.33 6.70
N ALA A 37 6.70 22.90 5.58
CA ALA A 37 6.67 24.34 5.35
C ALA A 37 5.25 24.88 5.17
N LYS A 38 4.35 24.08 4.59
CA LYS A 38 2.95 24.42 4.37
C LYS A 38 2.04 23.22 4.68
N PRO A 39 1.67 23.01 5.96
CA PRO A 39 0.71 21.98 6.35
C PRO A 39 -0.59 22.10 5.54
N GLY A 40 -1.09 20.96 5.03
CA GLY A 40 -2.27 20.90 4.16
C GLY A 40 -2.07 21.47 2.76
N GLY A 41 -0.86 21.92 2.42
CA GLY A 41 -0.53 22.54 1.13
C GLY A 41 -0.26 21.58 -0.02
N ILE A 42 -0.18 20.28 0.25
CA ILE A 42 -0.04 19.21 -0.74
C ILE A 42 -1.27 18.33 -0.64
N SER A 43 -1.94 18.11 -1.76
CA SER A 43 -3.11 17.24 -1.88
C SER A 43 -2.73 15.81 -2.28
N TYR A 44 -3.40 14.82 -1.69
CA TYR A 44 -3.21 13.41 -2.03
C TYR A 44 -4.53 12.70 -2.32
N GLY A 45 -4.46 11.72 -3.21
CA GLY A 45 -5.58 10.82 -3.51
C GLY A 45 -5.57 9.55 -2.68
N SER A 46 -6.74 9.09 -2.23
CA SER A 46 -6.94 7.69 -1.79
C SER A 46 -7.94 6.97 -2.67
N SER A 47 -7.80 5.65 -2.79
CA SER A 47 -8.71 4.85 -3.61
C SER A 47 -10.13 4.79 -3.04
N VAL A 48 -10.30 4.73 -1.72
CA VAL A 48 -11.56 4.84 -0.97
C VAL A 48 -11.21 5.32 0.44
N ASN A 49 -12.15 5.90 1.19
CA ASN A 49 -11.98 6.13 2.63
C ASN A 49 -11.71 4.80 3.36
N GLY A 50 -10.68 4.80 4.20
CA GLY A 50 -10.28 3.63 5.00
C GLY A 50 -9.56 2.53 4.22
N SER A 51 -9.30 2.71 2.92
CA SER A 51 -8.50 1.76 2.14
C SER A 51 -7.03 1.77 2.59
N THR A 52 -6.26 0.73 2.23
CA THR A 52 -4.82 0.66 2.52
C THR A 52 -4.06 1.88 2.02
N THR A 53 -4.45 2.46 0.86
CA THR A 53 -3.84 3.70 0.37
C THR A 53 -4.13 4.90 1.28
N HIS A 54 -5.34 4.98 1.84
CA HIS A 54 -5.68 6.03 2.80
C HIS A 54 -4.87 5.85 4.09
N LEU A 55 -4.87 4.64 4.65
CA LEU A 55 -4.15 4.30 5.86
C LEU A 55 -2.63 4.53 5.74
N ALA A 56 -2.05 4.24 4.57
CA ALA A 56 -0.64 4.51 4.29
C ALA A 56 -0.30 6.01 4.41
N TRP A 57 -1.20 6.90 3.96
CA TRP A 57 -1.02 8.35 4.12
C TRP A 57 -1.19 8.79 5.57
N LEU A 58 -2.17 8.24 6.29
CA LEU A 58 -2.36 8.55 7.72
C LEU A 58 -1.16 8.13 8.55
N LEU A 59 -0.57 6.96 8.28
CA LEU A 59 0.65 6.51 8.93
C LEU A 59 1.82 7.45 8.63
N LEU A 60 1.95 7.94 7.38
CA LEU A 60 3.00 8.88 6.98
C LEU A 60 2.85 10.21 7.73
N GLN A 61 1.63 10.73 7.79
CA GLN A 61 1.29 11.95 8.54
C GLN A 61 1.59 11.79 10.02
N MET A 62 1.21 10.66 10.62
CA MET A 62 1.47 10.35 12.02
C MET A 62 2.97 10.28 12.35
N ARG A 63 3.74 9.50 11.57
CA ARG A 63 5.18 9.29 11.79
C ARG A 63 5.99 10.53 11.48
N GLY A 64 5.60 11.26 10.43
CA GLY A 64 6.31 12.45 9.99
C GLY A 64 5.89 13.73 10.71
N ALA A 65 4.79 13.73 11.47
CA ALA A 65 4.11 14.94 11.92
C ALA A 65 3.88 15.92 10.74
N LEU A 66 3.25 15.39 9.70
CA LEU A 66 2.93 16.09 8.46
C LEU A 66 1.41 16.19 8.31
N GLU A 67 0.98 17.14 7.50
CA GLU A 67 -0.44 17.34 7.18
C GLU A 67 -0.59 17.50 5.67
N PHE A 68 -1.43 16.67 5.06
CA PHE A 68 -1.76 16.69 3.64
C PHE A 68 -3.26 16.83 3.44
N LEU A 69 -3.68 17.48 2.36
CA LEU A 69 -5.08 17.58 1.99
C LEU A 69 -5.56 16.27 1.37
N HIS A 70 -6.50 15.58 2.03
CA HIS A 70 -7.04 14.33 1.52
C HIS A 70 -8.16 14.55 0.50
N VAL A 71 -8.03 13.92 -0.67
CA VAL A 71 -9.06 13.86 -1.72
C VAL A 71 -9.45 12.39 -1.95
N PRO A 72 -10.66 11.97 -1.54
CA PRO A 72 -11.10 10.59 -1.71
C PRO A 72 -11.67 10.32 -3.11
N TYR A 73 -11.27 9.21 -3.72
CA TYR A 73 -11.82 8.73 -5.00
C TYR A 73 -12.67 7.46 -4.81
N ARG A 74 -13.28 6.94 -5.89
CA ARG A 74 -14.01 5.66 -5.92
C ARG A 74 -13.22 4.55 -6.61
N GLY A 75 -11.91 4.54 -6.41
CA GLY A 75 -10.99 3.51 -6.88
C GLY A 75 -9.63 4.06 -7.28
N ALA A 76 -8.63 3.16 -7.36
CA ALA A 76 -7.27 3.54 -7.71
C ALA A 76 -7.16 4.15 -9.12
N GLY A 77 -7.92 3.65 -10.09
CA GLY A 77 -7.93 4.20 -11.45
C GLY A 77 -8.41 5.65 -11.52
N GLN A 78 -9.43 6.01 -10.71
CA GLN A 78 -9.88 7.40 -10.62
C GLN A 78 -8.84 8.30 -9.95
N ALA A 79 -8.20 7.82 -8.87
CA ALA A 79 -7.12 8.58 -8.21
C ALA A 79 -5.91 8.79 -9.13
N VAL A 80 -5.53 7.79 -9.92
CA VAL A 80 -4.47 7.91 -10.94
C VAL A 80 -4.83 8.95 -11.99
N ASN A 81 -6.09 8.99 -12.43
CA ASN A 81 -6.55 10.03 -13.35
C ASN A 81 -6.56 11.43 -12.69
N GLY A 82 -6.91 11.52 -11.40
CA GLY A 82 -6.79 12.75 -10.62
C GLY A 82 -5.36 13.28 -10.58
N LEU A 83 -4.38 12.40 -10.38
CA LEU A 83 -2.96 12.78 -10.47
C LEU A 83 -2.57 13.22 -11.88
N TYR A 84 -3.04 12.49 -12.89
CA TYR A 84 -2.75 12.80 -14.29
C TYR A 84 -3.25 14.18 -14.70
N THR A 85 -4.45 14.55 -14.26
CA THR A 85 -5.11 15.82 -14.55
C THR A 85 -4.65 16.98 -13.65
N GLY A 86 -3.90 16.68 -12.58
CA GLY A 86 -3.43 17.67 -11.62
C GLY A 86 -4.48 18.08 -10.57
N GLU A 87 -5.55 17.29 -10.42
CA GLU A 87 -6.54 17.45 -9.33
C GLU A 87 -5.92 17.16 -7.96
N ILE A 88 -4.93 16.25 -7.92
CA ILE A 88 -4.11 15.96 -6.74
C ILE A 88 -2.63 16.11 -7.07
N ASP A 89 -1.83 16.46 -6.07
CA ASP A 89 -0.39 16.70 -6.24
C ASP A 89 0.43 15.41 -6.21
N VAL A 90 0.01 14.45 -5.37
CA VAL A 90 0.74 13.21 -5.09
C VAL A 90 -0.21 12.04 -4.91
N TYR A 91 0.25 10.84 -5.28
CA TYR A 91 -0.49 9.61 -5.04
C TYR A 91 0.42 8.53 -4.47
N MET A 92 -0.15 7.68 -3.62
CA MET A 92 0.52 6.50 -3.06
C MET A 92 -0.35 5.27 -3.30
N GLY A 93 0.21 4.28 -3.98
CA GLY A 93 -0.53 3.09 -4.41
C GLY A 93 0.39 1.95 -4.81
N ASP A 94 -0.21 0.85 -5.25
CA ASP A 94 0.49 -0.36 -5.71
C ASP A 94 1.55 -0.03 -6.77
N LEU A 95 2.79 -0.49 -6.56
CA LEU A 95 3.90 -0.23 -7.49
C LEU A 95 3.61 -0.80 -8.88
N GLY A 96 3.02 -1.99 -8.99
CA GLY A 96 2.68 -2.61 -10.27
C GLY A 96 1.67 -1.79 -11.09
N LEU A 97 0.77 -1.08 -10.40
CA LEU A 97 -0.15 -0.13 -11.03
C LEU A 97 0.58 1.14 -11.52
N LEU A 98 1.53 1.66 -10.74
CA LEU A 98 2.14 2.97 -10.99
C LEU A 98 3.36 2.92 -11.89
N LEU A 99 4.10 1.81 -11.87
CA LEU A 99 5.37 1.67 -12.58
C LEU A 99 5.25 1.82 -14.11
N PRO A 100 4.19 1.33 -14.80
CA PRO A 100 4.01 1.60 -16.23
C PRO A 100 3.99 3.11 -16.53
N HIS A 101 3.26 3.90 -15.75
CA HIS A 101 3.20 5.35 -15.91
C HIS A 101 4.53 6.07 -15.60
N VAL A 102 5.31 5.54 -14.66
CA VAL A 102 6.67 6.02 -14.39
C VAL A 102 7.58 5.73 -15.58
N ARG A 103 7.54 4.52 -16.14
CA ARG A 103 8.35 4.12 -17.30
C ARG A 103 7.99 4.89 -18.57
N GLU A 104 6.72 5.26 -18.72
CA GLU A 104 6.23 6.13 -19.81
C GLU A 104 6.57 7.62 -19.60
N GLY A 105 7.20 7.99 -18.48
CA GLY A 105 7.55 9.37 -18.15
C GLY A 105 6.33 10.25 -17.86
N LYS A 106 5.18 9.67 -17.53
CA LYS A 106 3.96 10.40 -17.11
C LYS A 106 4.03 10.78 -15.64
N PHE A 107 4.60 9.89 -14.82
CA PHE A 107 4.82 10.11 -13.41
C PHE A 107 6.29 10.04 -13.04
N ARG A 108 6.66 10.71 -11.95
CA ARG A 108 7.95 10.60 -11.29
C ARG A 108 7.79 9.78 -10.02
N LEU A 109 8.59 8.74 -9.87
CA LEU A 109 8.70 7.97 -8.64
C LEU A 109 9.50 8.74 -7.59
N LEU A 110 8.90 9.02 -6.43
CA LEU A 110 9.57 9.72 -5.33
C LEU A 110 10.24 8.75 -4.35
N ALA A 111 9.53 7.68 -3.98
CA ALA A 111 10.01 6.65 -3.06
C ALA A 111 9.12 5.41 -3.12
N VAL A 112 9.67 4.27 -2.68
CA VAL A 112 8.90 3.08 -2.33
C VAL A 112 8.56 3.07 -0.84
N THR A 113 7.44 2.47 -0.47
CA THR A 113 6.94 2.45 0.92
C THR A 113 7.38 1.27 1.79
N PRO A 114 7.84 0.11 1.26
CA PRO A 114 8.36 -0.95 2.12
C PRO A 114 9.59 -0.49 2.90
N GLU A 115 9.93 -1.23 3.95
CA GLU A 115 11.11 -0.97 4.78
C GLU A 115 12.42 -1.02 3.97
N THR A 116 12.47 -1.88 2.96
CA THR A 116 13.63 -2.06 2.08
C THR A 116 13.31 -1.68 0.64
N ARG A 117 14.35 -1.34 -0.12
CA ARG A 117 14.21 -1.00 -1.54
C ARG A 117 13.71 -2.19 -2.35
N VAL A 118 12.93 -1.90 -3.39
CA VAL A 118 12.32 -2.92 -4.25
C VAL A 118 13.28 -3.22 -5.41
N PRO A 119 13.67 -4.49 -5.66
CA PRO A 119 14.60 -4.84 -6.75
C PRO A 119 14.16 -4.42 -8.16
N LEU A 120 12.86 -4.18 -8.36
CA LEU A 120 12.30 -3.71 -9.63
C LEU A 120 12.59 -2.24 -9.92
N VAL A 121 12.90 -1.45 -8.88
CA VAL A 121 13.23 -0.01 -8.90
C VAL A 121 14.34 0.28 -7.87
N PRO A 122 15.53 -0.34 -7.99
CA PRO A 122 16.58 -0.28 -6.97
C PRO A 122 17.12 1.14 -6.70
N GLU A 123 16.97 2.03 -7.68
CA GLU A 123 17.31 3.45 -7.60
C GLU A 123 16.39 4.25 -6.68
N ALA A 124 15.15 3.80 -6.47
CA ALA A 124 14.17 4.52 -5.66
C ALA A 124 14.50 4.36 -4.16
N PRO A 125 14.56 5.46 -3.39
CA PRO A 125 14.73 5.38 -1.95
C PRO A 125 13.47 4.81 -1.28
N THR A 126 13.61 4.32 -0.05
CA THR A 126 12.44 4.03 0.77
C THR A 126 11.93 5.29 1.46
N VAL A 127 10.65 5.35 1.81
CA VAL A 127 10.12 6.43 2.66
C VAL A 127 10.78 6.41 4.05
N ALA A 128 11.22 5.24 4.54
CA ALA A 128 11.92 5.10 5.81
C ALA A 128 13.24 5.89 5.86
N GLU A 129 13.89 6.12 4.70
CA GLU A 129 15.11 6.93 4.60
C GLU A 129 14.87 8.41 4.94
N VAL A 130 13.64 8.92 4.78
CA VAL A 130 13.25 10.31 5.11
C VAL A 130 12.33 10.43 6.32
N ILE A 131 11.53 9.41 6.61
CA ILE A 131 10.63 9.30 7.77
C ILE A 131 10.91 7.96 8.47
N PRO A 132 11.86 7.93 9.43
CA PRO A 132 12.22 6.71 10.13
C PRO A 132 11.03 6.01 10.78
N GLY A 133 10.97 4.68 10.66
CA GLY A 133 9.87 3.86 11.20
C GLY A 133 8.59 3.86 10.36
N TYR A 134 8.62 4.45 9.16
CA TYR A 134 7.56 4.26 8.17
C TYR A 134 7.82 3.00 7.33
N ALA A 135 6.85 2.11 7.26
CA ALA A 135 6.85 0.99 6.32
C ALA A 135 5.41 0.60 5.99
N MET A 136 5.12 0.41 4.70
CA MET A 136 3.82 -0.05 4.21
C MET A 136 3.98 -0.98 3.01
N SER A 137 3.19 -2.05 3.00
CA SER A 137 2.93 -2.89 1.84
C SER A 137 1.43 -3.18 1.75
N ILE A 138 0.94 -3.51 0.56
CA ILE A 138 -0.41 -4.06 0.41
C ILE A 138 -0.28 -5.57 0.49
N TRP A 139 -0.98 -6.17 1.44
CA TRP A 139 -1.05 -7.62 1.61
C TRP A 139 -2.44 -8.13 1.30
N TYR A 140 -2.51 -9.31 0.67
CA TYR A 140 -3.75 -9.94 0.25
C TYR A 140 -3.98 -11.22 1.04
N MET A 141 -5.23 -11.44 1.45
CA MET A 141 -5.63 -12.68 2.09
C MET A 141 -6.81 -13.34 1.41
N LEU A 142 -6.83 -14.67 1.47
CA LEU A 142 -7.99 -15.48 1.13
C LEU A 142 -8.59 -16.00 2.42
N GLY A 143 -9.89 -15.88 2.60
CA GLY A 143 -10.57 -16.37 3.80
C GLY A 143 -12.04 -16.68 3.56
N GLY A 144 -12.57 -17.62 4.34
CA GLY A 144 -13.97 -18.05 4.29
C GLY A 144 -14.85 -17.38 5.35
N PRO A 145 -16.19 -17.48 5.22
CA PRO A 145 -17.12 -17.04 6.25
C PRO A 145 -16.86 -17.76 7.60
N ARG A 146 -17.33 -17.15 8.70
CA ARG A 146 -17.29 -17.79 10.02
C ARG A 146 -18.03 -19.13 9.95
N GLY A 147 -17.38 -20.19 10.43
CA GLY A 147 -17.94 -21.55 10.41
C GLY A 147 -17.72 -22.31 9.11
N THR A 148 -16.83 -21.83 8.21
CA THR A 148 -16.40 -22.65 7.06
C THR A 148 -15.90 -24.00 7.58
N PRO A 149 -16.36 -25.14 7.03
CA PRO A 149 -15.89 -26.44 7.49
C PRO A 149 -14.37 -26.59 7.31
N PRO A 150 -13.65 -27.20 8.27
CA PRO A 150 -12.20 -27.39 8.18
C PRO A 150 -11.76 -28.03 6.86
N GLU A 151 -12.49 -29.02 6.36
CA GLU A 151 -12.20 -29.71 5.11
C GLU A 151 -12.29 -28.80 3.87
N VAL A 152 -13.19 -27.80 3.89
CA VAL A 152 -13.30 -26.80 2.81
C VAL A 152 -12.10 -25.85 2.86
N ALA A 153 -11.69 -25.44 4.06
CA ALA A 153 -10.52 -24.59 4.24
C ALA A 153 -9.22 -25.32 3.84
N GLU A 154 -9.09 -26.60 4.16
CA GLU A 154 -7.96 -27.44 3.77
C GLU A 154 -7.92 -27.66 2.25
N ARG A 155 -9.06 -27.95 1.63
CA ARG A 155 -9.14 -28.08 0.17
C ARG A 155 -8.74 -26.78 -0.52
N LEU A 156 -9.23 -25.63 -0.05
CA LEU A 156 -8.84 -24.33 -0.61
C LEU A 156 -7.33 -24.11 -0.58
N VAL A 157 -6.65 -24.53 0.50
CA VAL A 157 -5.18 -24.49 0.60
C VAL A 157 -4.53 -25.42 -0.42
N ALA A 158 -5.02 -26.65 -0.55
CA ALA A 158 -4.47 -27.63 -1.49
C ALA A 158 -4.56 -27.13 -2.94
N GLU A 159 -5.63 -26.46 -3.32
CA GLU A 159 -5.85 -25.95 -4.68
C GLU A 159 -5.00 -24.70 -5.00
N ILE A 160 -4.64 -23.88 -4.01
CA ILE A 160 -3.79 -22.69 -4.22
C ILE A 160 -2.30 -23.01 -4.10
N ALA A 161 -1.91 -24.11 -3.44
CA ALA A 161 -0.51 -24.49 -3.28
C ALA A 161 0.26 -24.65 -4.61
N PRO A 162 -0.33 -25.19 -5.70
CA PRO A 162 0.31 -25.22 -7.03
C PRO A 162 0.58 -23.84 -7.62
N LEU A 163 -0.12 -22.79 -7.17
CA LEU A 163 0.07 -21.43 -7.67
C LEU A 163 1.36 -20.78 -7.17
N ARG A 164 2.13 -21.42 -6.29
CA ARG A 164 3.42 -20.94 -5.74
C ARG A 164 4.50 -20.66 -6.80
N ALA A 165 5.73 -20.38 -6.34
CA ALA A 165 6.88 -20.05 -7.16
C ALA A 165 7.01 -20.91 -8.43
N GLY A 166 7.18 -20.25 -9.58
CA GLY A 166 7.25 -20.88 -10.91
C GLY A 166 5.92 -20.93 -11.67
N SER A 167 4.80 -20.56 -11.05
CA SER A 167 3.51 -20.43 -11.74
C SER A 167 3.42 -19.12 -12.56
N VAL A 168 2.51 -19.08 -13.53
CA VAL A 168 2.17 -17.86 -14.28
C VAL A 168 1.71 -16.75 -13.32
N LEU A 169 0.98 -17.09 -12.26
CA LEU A 169 0.54 -16.12 -11.26
C LEU A 169 1.72 -15.52 -10.49
N ALA A 170 2.68 -16.35 -10.07
CA ALA A 170 3.87 -15.88 -9.38
C ALA A 170 4.70 -14.93 -10.27
N THR A 171 4.85 -15.26 -11.55
CA THR A 171 5.50 -14.37 -12.53
C THR A 171 4.76 -13.05 -12.68
N ARG A 172 3.43 -13.06 -12.84
CA ARG A 172 2.62 -11.84 -12.95
C ARG A 172 2.70 -10.94 -11.71
N ILE A 173 2.71 -11.52 -10.52
CA ILE A 173 2.88 -10.76 -9.28
C ILE A 173 4.29 -10.17 -9.18
N ALA A 174 5.32 -10.93 -9.57
CA ALA A 174 6.70 -10.46 -9.58
C ALA A 174 6.97 -9.35 -10.61
N GLU A 175 6.26 -9.34 -11.75
CA GLU A 175 6.31 -8.25 -12.75
C GLU A 175 5.92 -6.88 -12.14
N GLY A 176 5.08 -6.87 -11.10
CA GLY A 176 4.71 -5.69 -10.33
C GLY A 176 5.56 -5.45 -9.07
N GLY A 177 6.59 -6.27 -8.83
CA GLY A 177 7.46 -6.20 -7.66
C GLY A 177 6.90 -6.89 -6.41
N GLY A 178 5.76 -7.58 -6.54
CA GLY A 178 5.15 -8.34 -5.45
C GLY A 178 5.77 -9.72 -5.26
N ALA A 179 5.40 -10.35 -4.14
CA ALA A 179 5.75 -11.72 -3.82
C ALA A 179 4.47 -12.53 -3.56
N LEU A 180 4.35 -13.67 -4.23
CA LEU A 180 3.32 -14.66 -3.91
C LEU A 180 3.84 -15.57 -2.80
N LEU A 181 3.18 -15.51 -1.64
CA LEU A 181 3.63 -16.18 -0.41
C LEU A 181 2.90 -17.50 -0.17
N VAL A 182 1.56 -17.48 -0.31
CA VAL A 182 0.66 -18.63 -0.02
C VAL A 182 1.07 -19.34 1.29
N THR A 183 0.94 -18.63 2.41
CA THR A 183 1.32 -19.16 3.74
C THR A 183 0.15 -19.85 4.45
N GLY A 184 0.46 -20.58 5.54
CA GLY A 184 -0.55 -21.10 6.46
C GLY A 184 -1.28 -20.02 7.27
N PRO A 185 -2.24 -20.39 8.15
CA PRO A 185 -3.02 -19.41 8.93
C PRO A 185 -2.20 -18.63 9.96
N ALA A 186 -1.23 -19.29 10.60
CA ALA A 186 -0.53 -18.72 11.75
C ALA A 186 0.25 -17.43 11.43
N PRO A 187 1.06 -17.36 10.34
CA PRO A 187 1.74 -16.12 9.96
C PRO A 187 0.80 -14.93 9.75
N LEU A 188 -0.36 -15.16 9.14
CA LEU A 188 -1.34 -14.09 8.92
C LEU A 188 -2.00 -13.64 10.23
N ALA A 189 -2.35 -14.58 11.11
CA ALA A 189 -2.94 -14.25 12.40
C ALA A 189 -1.99 -13.42 13.26
N GLU A 190 -0.70 -13.74 13.27
CA GLU A 190 0.30 -12.97 14.00
C GLU A 190 0.53 -11.59 13.38
N ARG A 191 0.53 -11.47 12.04
CA ARG A 191 0.59 -10.17 11.36
C ARG A 191 -0.62 -9.29 11.72
N ILE A 192 -1.84 -9.83 11.65
CA ILE A 192 -3.07 -9.09 11.99
C ILE A 192 -3.02 -8.61 13.44
N LYS A 193 -2.58 -9.46 14.38
CA LYS A 193 -2.42 -9.05 15.79
C LYS A 193 -1.39 -7.94 15.96
N ALA A 194 -0.23 -8.05 15.30
CA ALA A 194 0.84 -7.06 15.37
C ALA A 194 0.40 -5.71 14.79
N GLU A 195 -0.40 -5.73 13.72
CA GLU A 195 -0.88 -4.51 13.06
C GLU A 195 -2.10 -3.87 13.77
N ALA A 196 -2.89 -4.64 14.52
CA ALA A 196 -4.13 -4.13 15.13
C ALA A 196 -3.90 -2.91 16.04
N ALA A 197 -2.88 -2.96 16.91
CA ALA A 197 -2.57 -1.86 17.81
C ALA A 197 -2.12 -0.60 17.04
N LEU A 198 -1.28 -0.78 16.01
CA LEU A 198 -0.82 0.30 15.15
C LEU A 198 -2.01 0.99 14.46
N TRP A 199 -2.92 0.21 13.87
CA TRP A 199 -4.05 0.78 13.15
C TRP A 199 -5.06 1.46 14.07
N GLN A 200 -5.26 0.95 15.29
CA GLN A 200 -6.06 1.64 16.30
C GLN A 200 -5.45 3.02 16.65
N GLU A 201 -4.14 3.10 16.84
CA GLU A 201 -3.45 4.36 17.11
C GLU A 201 -3.58 5.35 15.94
N VAL A 202 -3.33 4.88 14.70
CA VAL A 202 -3.44 5.70 13.49
C VAL A 202 -4.84 6.27 13.33
N LEU A 203 -5.89 5.45 13.48
CA LEU A 203 -7.28 5.87 13.34
C LEU A 203 -7.68 6.87 14.43
N ALA A 204 -7.27 6.62 15.69
CA ALA A 204 -7.55 7.51 16.81
C ALA A 204 -6.92 8.90 16.58
N ARG A 205 -5.66 8.94 16.11
CA ARG A 205 -4.95 10.19 15.83
C ARG A 205 -5.50 10.93 14.60
N ALA A 206 -5.99 10.20 13.61
CA ALA A 206 -6.65 10.76 12.43
C ALA A 206 -8.08 11.25 12.71
N GLY A 207 -8.63 10.99 13.91
CA GLY A 207 -10.00 11.36 14.26
C GLY A 207 -11.08 10.60 13.46
N ILE A 208 -10.72 9.47 12.86
CA ILE A 208 -11.63 8.65 12.04
C ILE A 208 -12.51 7.83 12.97
N LYS A 209 -13.83 7.95 12.82
CA LYS A 209 -14.82 7.18 13.56
C LYS A 209 -15.46 6.11 12.66
N PRO A 210 -15.81 4.92 13.18
CA PRO A 210 -16.69 4.01 12.47
C PRO A 210 -18.03 4.71 12.22
N GLU A 211 -18.53 4.61 10.99
CA GLU A 211 -19.91 4.98 10.67
C GLU A 211 -20.90 3.99 11.29
#